data_AF-A0A379AFK3-F1
#
_entry.id   AF-A0A379AFK3-F1
#
_cell.length_a   1.000
_cell.length_b   1.000
_cell.length_c   1.000
_cell.angle_alpha   90.00
_cell.angle_beta   90.00
_cell.angle_gamma   90.00
#
_symmetry.space_group_name_H-M   'P 1'
#
loop_
_entity.id
_entity.type
_entity.pdbx_description
1 polymer ?
#
loop_
_entity_poly.entity_id
_entity_poly.type
_entity_poly.pdbx_seq_one_letter_code
_entity_poly.pdbx_strand_id
1 'polypeptide(L)'
;MKRLQTELMALMNRGVDRHLRLAVTGLSRSGKTAFITSLVNQLLTVHSGARLPLFSVVRDERLLGVKRVPQRDMGTARFTYDEGLAQLYSTPPAWPTPTRGVSEMRLALRYRPNDSLLRHLKETATLYLEIVDYPGEWLLDLPMLAQDYLAWSRQMNGLLQGDRAEWAKPWRTLCEKLDPLAPADETQLAEIAAAWTDYLHRCKSEGLHFIQPGRFVLPGDMAGAPALQFFPLADG
;
A
#
# COMPACT_ATOMS: atom_id res chain seq x y z
N MET A 1 -27.33 19.46 -32.83
CA MET A 1 -25.94 19.83 -33.22
C MET A 1 -25.01 20.10 -32.04
N LYS A 2 -25.36 20.96 -31.06
CA LYS A 2 -24.48 21.27 -29.90
C LYS A 2 -24.03 20.06 -29.07
N ARG A 3 -24.92 19.08 -28.83
CA ARG A 3 -24.64 17.89 -28.00
C ARG A 3 -23.58 16.94 -28.60
N LEU A 4 -23.63 16.73 -29.92
CA LEU A 4 -22.63 15.95 -30.67
C LEU A 4 -21.26 16.63 -30.67
N GLN A 5 -21.22 17.97 -30.76
CA GLN A 5 -19.98 18.74 -30.63
C GLN A 5 -19.38 18.61 -29.22
N THR A 6 -20.21 18.64 -28.18
CA THR A 6 -19.77 18.42 -26.79
C THR A 6 -19.22 17.02 -26.58
N GLU A 7 -19.84 15.99 -27.15
CA GLU A 7 -19.36 14.60 -27.06
C GLU A 7 -18.07 14.37 -27.85
N LEU A 8 -17.96 14.96 -29.05
CA LEU A 8 -16.75 14.90 -29.87
C LEU A 8 -15.58 15.65 -29.20
N MET A 9 -15.84 16.83 -28.63
CA MET A 9 -14.86 17.55 -27.81
C MET A 9 -14.48 16.75 -26.56
N ALA A 10 -15.43 16.08 -25.91
CA ALA A 10 -15.16 15.20 -24.76
C ALA A 10 -14.32 13.97 -25.14
N LEU A 11 -14.51 13.40 -26.33
CA LEU A 11 -13.68 12.32 -26.88
C LEU A 11 -12.26 12.80 -27.21
N MET A 12 -12.13 13.96 -27.85
CA MET A 12 -10.84 14.59 -28.09
C MET A 12 -10.16 15.05 -26.78
N ASN A 13 -10.92 15.38 -25.74
CA ASN A 13 -10.44 15.64 -24.37
C ASN A 13 -9.84 14.41 -23.72
N ARG A 14 -10.50 13.25 -23.84
CA ARG A 14 -9.99 11.99 -23.32
C ARG A 14 -8.64 11.55 -23.94
N GLY A 15 -8.35 11.92 -25.18
CA GLY A 15 -7.05 11.64 -25.82
C GLY A 15 -5.87 12.48 -25.32
N VAL A 16 -6.13 13.56 -24.56
CA VAL A 16 -5.11 14.51 -24.06
C VAL A 16 -5.06 14.52 -22.53
N ASP A 17 -6.06 13.94 -21.87
CA ASP A 17 -6.08 13.78 -20.42
C ASP A 17 -4.89 12.93 -19.98
N ARG A 18 -4.13 13.46 -19.02
CA ARG A 18 -2.95 12.79 -18.51
C ARG A 18 -3.35 11.87 -17.38
N HIS A 19 -2.71 10.71 -17.31
CA HIS A 19 -2.88 9.76 -16.23
C HIS A 19 -1.54 9.57 -15.52
N LEU A 20 -1.55 9.67 -14.19
CA LEU A 20 -0.38 9.41 -13.34
C LEU A 20 -0.81 8.51 -12.20
N ARG A 21 -0.11 7.39 -12.02
CA ARG A 21 -0.28 6.50 -10.87
C ARG A 21 0.89 6.70 -9.92
N LEU A 22 0.60 7.17 -8.72
CA LEU A 22 1.56 7.42 -7.64
C LEU A 22 1.42 6.32 -6.59
N ALA A 23 2.40 5.41 -6.58
CA ALA A 23 2.56 4.42 -5.52
C ALA A 23 3.18 5.07 -4.29
N VAL A 24 2.56 4.87 -3.12
CA VAL A 24 3.06 5.29 -1.82
C VAL A 24 3.26 4.03 -0.97
N THR A 25 4.47 3.83 -0.49
CA THR A 25 4.83 2.66 0.32
C THR A 25 5.88 3.02 1.38
N GLY A 26 6.21 2.05 2.21
CA GLY A 26 7.01 2.22 3.42
C GLY A 26 6.58 1.22 4.50
N LEU A 27 7.49 0.91 5.41
CA LEU A 27 7.22 -0.01 6.53
C LEU A 27 6.06 0.48 7.40
N SER A 28 5.47 -0.43 8.18
CA SER A 28 4.44 -0.04 9.16
C SER A 28 4.91 1.12 10.03
N ARG A 29 3.99 2.05 10.29
CA ARG A 29 4.21 3.28 11.07
C ARG A 29 5.18 4.29 10.43
N SER A 30 5.55 4.15 9.15
CA SER A 30 6.33 5.17 8.43
C SER A 30 5.56 6.46 8.07
N GLY A 31 4.27 6.56 8.44
CA GLY A 31 3.45 7.75 8.20
C GLY A 31 2.71 7.81 6.86
N LYS A 32 2.61 6.70 6.10
CA LYS A 32 1.94 6.66 4.78
C LYS A 32 0.53 7.26 4.78
N THR A 33 -0.34 6.78 5.68
CA THR A 33 -1.73 7.26 5.76
C THR A 33 -1.79 8.75 6.09
N ALA A 34 -0.99 9.22 7.05
CA ALA A 34 -0.92 10.64 7.39
C ALA A 34 -0.40 11.50 6.22
N PHE A 35 0.62 11.01 5.50
CA PHE A 35 1.15 11.67 4.30
C PHE A 35 0.09 11.80 3.20
N ILE A 36 -0.60 10.71 2.86
CA ILE A 36 -1.64 10.73 1.81
C ILE A 36 -2.81 11.62 2.24
N THR A 37 -3.30 11.50 3.47
CA THR A 37 -4.36 12.36 3.99
C THR A 37 -3.99 13.83 3.90
N SER A 38 -2.77 14.20 4.31
CA SER A 38 -2.28 15.57 4.21
C SER A 38 -2.16 16.04 2.75
N LEU A 39 -1.54 15.23 1.88
CA LEU A 39 -1.38 15.54 0.45
C LEU A 39 -2.74 15.78 -0.22
N VAL A 40 -3.69 14.87 -0.01
CA VAL A 40 -5.04 14.98 -0.57
C VAL A 40 -5.75 16.23 0.00
N ASN A 41 -5.64 16.48 1.30
CA ASN A 41 -6.26 17.67 1.91
C ASN A 41 -5.71 18.97 1.32
N GLN A 42 -4.39 19.09 1.18
CA GLN A 42 -3.75 20.27 0.58
C GLN A 42 -4.18 20.49 -0.88
N LEU A 43 -4.30 19.40 -1.66
CA LEU A 43 -4.76 19.49 -3.05
C LEU A 43 -6.23 19.91 -3.15
N LEU A 44 -7.10 19.37 -2.29
CA LEU A 44 -8.53 19.69 -2.29
C LEU A 44 -8.83 21.09 -1.76
N THR A 45 -7.98 21.63 -0.87
CA THR A 45 -8.17 22.94 -0.22
C THR A 45 -7.32 24.06 -0.83
N VAL A 46 -6.69 23.80 -1.99
CA VAL A 46 -5.79 24.76 -2.66
C VAL A 46 -6.46 26.11 -2.97
N HIS A 47 -7.76 26.10 -3.29
CA HIS A 47 -8.55 27.32 -3.53
C HIS A 47 -9.21 27.90 -2.27
N SER A 48 -9.11 27.22 -1.12
CA SER A 48 -9.73 27.61 0.15
C SER A 48 -8.73 27.89 1.28
N GLY A 49 -7.42 27.92 0.99
CA GLY A 49 -6.41 28.42 1.92
C GLY A 49 -5.07 27.69 1.92
N ALA A 50 -4.97 26.50 1.30
CA ALA A 50 -3.69 25.79 1.24
C ALA A 50 -2.66 26.56 0.41
N ARG A 51 -1.46 26.78 0.97
CA ARG A 51 -0.37 27.52 0.32
C ARG A 51 0.69 26.54 -0.15
N LEU A 52 0.79 26.35 -1.47
CA LEU A 52 1.74 25.43 -2.12
C LEU A 52 2.74 26.20 -3.02
N PRO A 53 3.60 27.07 -2.47
CA PRO A 53 4.48 27.95 -3.26
C PRO A 53 5.53 27.18 -4.09
N LEU A 54 5.91 25.98 -3.65
CA LEU A 54 6.86 25.11 -4.37
C LEU A 54 6.18 24.28 -5.47
N PHE A 55 4.84 24.29 -5.53
CA PHE A 55 4.10 23.59 -6.56
C PHE A 55 3.83 24.54 -7.73
N SER A 56 4.67 24.49 -8.77
CA SER A 56 4.67 25.46 -9.87
C SER A 56 3.31 25.72 -10.50
N VAL A 57 2.48 24.69 -10.70
CA VAL A 57 1.12 24.87 -11.26
C VAL A 57 0.19 25.71 -10.38
N VAL A 58 0.38 25.67 -9.07
CA VAL A 58 -0.35 26.50 -8.10
C VAL A 58 0.26 27.89 -8.03
N ARG A 59 1.59 27.97 -7.90
CA ARG A 59 2.33 29.25 -7.84
C ARG A 59 2.07 30.11 -9.07
N ASP A 60 2.05 29.51 -10.26
CA ASP A 60 1.80 30.22 -11.51
C ASP A 60 0.28 30.42 -11.79
N GLU A 61 -0.60 30.16 -10.81
CA GLU A 61 -2.07 30.30 -10.90
C GLU A 61 -2.72 29.51 -12.05
N ARG A 62 -2.10 28.40 -12.43
CA ARG A 62 -2.58 27.53 -13.51
C ARG A 62 -3.47 26.40 -13.03
N LEU A 63 -3.49 26.06 -11.74
CA LEU A 63 -4.37 25.04 -11.19
C LEU A 63 -5.79 25.59 -11.01
N LEU A 64 -6.74 25.05 -11.76
CA LEU A 64 -8.13 25.51 -11.78
C LEU A 64 -9.01 24.86 -10.73
N GLY A 65 -8.69 23.62 -10.34
CA GLY A 65 -9.47 22.88 -9.35
C GLY A 65 -8.99 21.45 -9.19
N VAL A 66 -9.25 20.89 -8.01
CA VAL A 66 -9.04 19.48 -7.71
C VAL A 66 -10.32 18.90 -7.14
N LYS A 67 -10.70 17.72 -7.63
CA LYS A 67 -11.84 16.98 -7.06
C LYS A 67 -11.53 15.50 -6.96
N ARG A 68 -12.13 14.84 -5.97
CA ARG A 68 -12.19 13.38 -5.90
C ARG A 68 -13.08 12.87 -7.03
N VAL A 69 -12.66 11.78 -7.67
CA VAL A 69 -13.43 11.09 -8.70
C VAL A 69 -13.48 9.60 -8.39
N PRO A 70 -14.46 8.85 -8.91
CA PRO A 70 -14.55 7.41 -8.70
C PRO A 70 -13.26 6.69 -9.11
N GLN A 71 -12.89 5.69 -8.33
CA GLN A 71 -11.80 4.76 -8.62
C GLN A 71 -12.13 3.91 -9.85
N ARG A 72 -11.08 3.42 -10.54
CA ARG A 72 -11.27 2.63 -11.77
C ARG A 72 -11.46 1.16 -11.44
N ASP A 73 -10.68 0.67 -10.48
CA ASP A 73 -10.79 -0.68 -9.98
C ASP A 73 -11.75 -0.73 -8.79
N MET A 74 -12.82 -1.50 -8.92
CA MET A 74 -13.81 -1.70 -7.86
C MET A 74 -13.46 -2.89 -6.95
N GLY A 75 -12.46 -3.68 -7.32
CA GLY A 75 -11.92 -4.78 -6.50
C GLY A 75 -10.95 -4.29 -5.42
N THR A 76 -10.32 -3.14 -5.62
CA THR A 76 -9.40 -2.53 -4.64
C THR A 76 -10.15 -1.65 -3.65
N ALA A 77 -9.78 -1.75 -2.36
CA ALA A 77 -10.37 -0.94 -1.30
C ALA A 77 -10.12 0.57 -1.53
N ARG A 78 -11.10 1.41 -1.21
CA ARG A 78 -10.97 2.87 -1.28
C ARG A 78 -10.13 3.39 -0.12
N PHE A 79 -9.21 4.31 -0.38
CA PHE A 79 -8.50 5.03 0.68
C PHE A 79 -9.46 5.88 1.52
N THR A 80 -9.42 5.72 2.85
CA THR A 80 -10.37 6.30 3.81
C THR A 80 -10.01 7.74 4.23
N TYR A 81 -9.87 8.64 3.24
CA TYR A 81 -9.53 10.05 3.47
C TYR A 81 -10.46 10.75 4.48
N ASP A 82 -11.79 10.57 4.35
CA ASP A 82 -12.76 11.26 5.20
C ASP A 82 -12.63 10.82 6.66
N GLU A 83 -12.39 9.52 6.91
CA GLU A 83 -12.15 8.98 8.24
C GLU A 83 -10.81 9.47 8.82
N GLY A 84 -9.75 9.46 8.02
CA GLY A 84 -8.45 9.98 8.43
C GLY A 84 -8.52 11.47 8.79
N LEU A 85 -9.28 12.26 8.04
CA LEU A 85 -9.51 13.66 8.35
C LEU A 85 -10.34 13.82 9.63
N ALA A 86 -11.40 13.03 9.80
CA ALA A 86 -12.23 13.04 11.01
C ALA A 86 -11.43 12.69 12.27
N GLN A 87 -10.50 11.73 12.19
CA GLN A 87 -9.60 11.36 13.29
C GLN A 87 -8.65 12.52 13.66
N LEU A 88 -8.16 13.27 12.68
CA LEU A 88 -7.32 14.44 12.95
C LEU A 88 -8.08 15.58 13.63
N TYR A 89 -9.39 15.69 13.39
CA TYR A 89 -10.26 16.70 14.00
C TYR A 89 -11.03 16.21 15.23
N SER A 90 -10.81 14.97 15.70
CA SER A 90 -11.50 14.44 16.87
C SER A 90 -11.03 15.08 18.18
N THR A 91 -11.77 14.83 19.27
CA THR A 91 -11.40 15.28 20.63
C THR A 91 -11.30 14.05 21.56
N PRO A 92 -10.10 13.62 21.98
CA PRO A 92 -8.80 14.14 21.57
C PRO A 92 -8.46 13.83 20.10
N PRO A 93 -7.59 14.61 19.44
CA PRO A 93 -7.17 14.34 18.07
C PRO A 93 -6.34 13.06 18.01
N ALA A 94 -6.50 12.29 16.93
CA ALA A 94 -5.80 11.04 16.72
C ALA A 94 -5.19 10.97 15.31
N TRP A 95 -4.06 10.28 15.17
CA TRP A 95 -3.48 10.02 13.87
C TRP A 95 -4.34 9.06 13.05
N PRO A 96 -4.40 9.22 11.70
CA PRO A 96 -5.13 8.32 10.83
C PRO A 96 -4.73 6.85 11.03
N THR A 97 -5.72 5.97 11.05
CA THR A 97 -5.51 4.53 11.23
C THR A 97 -4.68 3.96 10.08
N PRO A 98 -3.58 3.21 10.34
CA PRO A 98 -2.77 2.61 9.29
C PRO A 98 -3.57 1.64 8.41
N THR A 99 -3.26 1.64 7.12
CA THR A 99 -3.82 0.68 6.15
C THR A 99 -3.32 -0.74 6.41
N ARG A 100 -4.22 -1.72 6.22
CA ARG A 100 -3.93 -3.16 6.43
C ARG A 100 -3.74 -3.95 5.13
N GLY A 101 -3.91 -3.29 3.98
CA GLY A 101 -3.82 -3.86 2.64
C GLY A 101 -3.65 -2.77 1.60
N VAL A 102 -3.89 -3.08 0.33
CA VAL A 102 -3.86 -2.09 -0.74
C VAL A 102 -5.09 -1.20 -0.65
N SER A 103 -4.90 0.11 -0.81
CA SER A 103 -6.02 1.03 -1.00
C SER A 103 -5.71 2.09 -2.04
N GLU A 104 -6.73 2.61 -2.71
CA GLU A 104 -6.54 3.62 -3.75
C GLU A 104 -7.49 4.81 -3.65
N MET A 105 -7.05 5.94 -4.20
CA MET A 105 -7.86 7.13 -4.40
C MET A 105 -7.53 7.78 -5.73
N ARG A 106 -8.55 8.33 -6.38
CA ARG A 106 -8.38 9.05 -7.63
C ARG A 106 -8.81 10.52 -7.51
N LEU A 107 -7.93 11.41 -7.97
CA LEU A 107 -8.16 12.84 -8.06
C LEU A 107 -8.14 13.29 -9.53
N ALA A 108 -8.99 14.25 -9.87
CA ALA A 108 -8.94 14.98 -11.13
C ALA A 108 -8.45 16.40 -10.87
N LEU A 109 -7.26 16.72 -11.37
CA LEU A 109 -6.62 18.03 -11.26
C LEU A 109 -6.81 18.75 -12.61
N ARG A 110 -7.67 19.76 -12.64
CA ARG A 110 -7.88 20.59 -13.84
C ARG A 110 -6.91 21.76 -13.82
N TYR A 111 -6.18 21.98 -14.92
CA TYR A 111 -5.14 23.01 -14.99
C TYR A 111 -5.00 23.63 -16.38
N ARG A 112 -4.32 24.78 -16.47
CA ARG A 112 -3.88 25.40 -17.72
C ARG A 112 -2.49 24.87 -18.12
N PRO A 113 -2.33 24.20 -19.28
CA PRO A 113 -1.04 23.70 -19.73
C PRO A 113 -0.02 24.81 -19.95
N ASN A 114 1.24 24.56 -19.58
CA ASN A 114 2.33 25.50 -19.87
C ASN A 114 2.82 25.37 -21.33
N ASP A 115 2.73 24.18 -21.90
CA ASP A 115 3.32 23.83 -23.20
C ASP A 115 2.59 24.53 -24.36
N SER A 116 3.36 25.23 -25.22
CA SER A 116 2.83 26.09 -26.29
C SER A 116 1.96 25.29 -27.28
N LEU A 117 2.36 24.06 -27.60
CA LEU A 117 1.63 23.20 -28.55
C LEU A 117 0.23 22.81 -28.04
N LEU A 118 0.10 22.52 -26.74
CA LEU A 118 -1.19 22.18 -26.12
C LEU A 118 -2.04 23.42 -25.83
N ARG A 119 -1.40 24.57 -25.57
CA ARG A 119 -2.08 25.85 -25.30
C ARG A 119 -2.89 26.35 -26.50
N HIS A 120 -2.42 26.10 -27.72
CA HIS A 120 -3.14 26.48 -28.95
C HIS A 120 -4.32 25.54 -29.28
N LEU A 121 -4.29 24.29 -28.80
CA LEU A 121 -5.40 23.35 -28.98
C LEU A 121 -6.46 23.46 -27.87
N LYS A 122 -6.06 23.72 -26.62
CA LYS A 122 -6.97 23.71 -25.46
C LYS A 122 -6.56 24.70 -24.37
N GLU A 123 -7.56 25.43 -23.89
CA GLU A 123 -7.40 26.33 -22.74
C GLU A 123 -7.17 25.58 -21.41
N THR A 124 -7.67 24.34 -21.28
CA THR A 124 -7.58 23.56 -20.03
C THR A 124 -7.35 22.07 -20.30
N ALA A 125 -6.60 21.40 -19.42
CA ALA A 125 -6.39 19.95 -19.41
C ALA A 125 -6.69 19.35 -18.03
N THR A 126 -6.91 18.04 -17.97
CA THR A 126 -7.10 17.29 -16.71
C THR A 126 -5.97 16.27 -16.52
N LEU A 127 -5.40 16.25 -15.31
CA LEU A 127 -4.55 15.17 -14.83
C LEU A 127 -5.37 14.30 -13.89
N TYR A 128 -5.53 13.02 -14.23
CA TYR A 128 -6.04 11.99 -13.34
C TYR A 128 -4.89 11.40 -12.54
N LEU A 129 -4.83 11.76 -11.26
CA LEU A 129 -3.86 11.24 -10.30
C LEU A 129 -4.50 10.08 -9.53
N GLU A 130 -3.94 8.89 -9.68
CA GLU A 130 -4.30 7.70 -8.92
C GLU A 130 -3.24 7.48 -7.85
N ILE A 131 -3.61 7.65 -6.58
CA ILE A 131 -2.74 7.41 -5.43
C ILE A 131 -3.03 6.01 -4.92
N VAL A 132 -2.01 5.16 -4.83
CA VAL A 132 -2.13 3.79 -4.32
C VAL A 132 -1.25 3.66 -3.09
N ASP A 133 -1.86 3.30 -1.95
CA ASP A 133 -1.17 2.94 -0.71
C ASP A 133 -1.09 1.42 -0.59
N TYR A 134 0.09 0.90 -0.27
CA TYR A 134 0.26 -0.52 0.04
C TYR A 134 1.37 -0.76 1.06
N PRO A 135 1.32 -1.87 1.83
CA PRO A 135 2.31 -2.19 2.84
C PRO A 135 3.71 -2.40 2.26
N GLY A 136 4.72 -1.73 2.82
CA GLY A 136 6.12 -1.91 2.40
C GLY A 136 6.68 -3.27 2.78
N GLU A 137 6.11 -3.93 3.80
CA GLU A 137 6.46 -5.30 4.21
C GLU A 137 6.35 -6.29 3.05
N TRP A 138 5.44 -6.06 2.11
CA TRP A 138 5.27 -6.93 0.95
C TRP A 138 6.45 -6.87 -0.02
N LEU A 139 7.25 -5.81 0.02
CA LEU A 139 8.48 -5.70 -0.77
C LEU A 139 9.63 -6.50 -0.15
N LEU A 140 9.53 -6.88 1.14
CA LEU A 140 10.52 -7.74 1.80
C LEU A 140 10.53 -9.15 1.21
N ASP A 141 9.42 -9.55 0.58
CA ASP A 141 9.28 -10.86 -0.06
C ASP A 141 9.90 -10.91 -1.47
N LEU A 142 10.29 -9.77 -2.05
CA LEU A 142 10.81 -9.72 -3.42
C LEU A 142 12.00 -10.68 -3.67
N PRO A 143 12.96 -10.87 -2.74
CA PRO A 143 14.03 -11.84 -2.91
C PRO A 143 13.56 -13.30 -3.06
N MET A 144 12.36 -13.66 -2.57
CA MET A 144 11.83 -15.03 -2.68
C MET A 144 11.60 -15.45 -4.13
N LEU A 145 11.40 -14.49 -5.04
CA LEU A 145 11.25 -14.78 -6.48
C LEU A 145 12.50 -15.44 -7.07
N ALA A 146 13.66 -15.22 -6.45
CA ALA A 146 14.95 -15.75 -6.90
C ALA A 146 15.47 -16.89 -6.01
N GLN A 147 14.65 -17.43 -5.10
CA GLN A 147 15.04 -18.45 -4.13
C GLN A 147 14.12 -19.66 -4.22
N ASP A 148 14.70 -20.85 -4.06
CA ASP A 148 13.91 -22.04 -3.73
C ASP A 148 13.56 -22.06 -2.23
N TYR A 149 12.61 -22.91 -1.86
CA TYR A 149 12.11 -23.04 -0.50
C TYR A 149 13.20 -23.42 0.52
N LEU A 150 14.18 -24.26 0.14
CA LEU A 150 15.24 -24.72 1.04
C LEU A 150 16.29 -23.63 1.29
N ALA A 151 16.63 -22.84 0.27
CA ALA A 151 17.48 -21.67 0.39
C ALA A 151 16.84 -20.62 1.30
N TRP A 152 15.55 -20.32 1.09
CA TRP A 152 14.80 -19.42 1.95
C TRP A 152 14.73 -19.94 3.40
N SER A 153 14.47 -21.23 3.60
CA SER A 153 14.40 -21.85 4.94
C SER A 153 15.72 -21.69 5.71
N ARG A 154 16.87 -22.02 5.08
CA ARG A 154 18.20 -21.83 5.66
C ARG A 154 18.48 -20.37 6.01
N GLN A 155 18.08 -19.44 5.14
CA GLN A 155 18.21 -18.00 5.43
C GLN A 155 17.42 -17.61 6.67
N MET A 156 16.17 -18.08 6.80
CA MET A 156 15.34 -17.76 7.96
C MET A 156 15.90 -18.37 9.25
N ASN A 157 16.37 -19.63 9.22
CA ASN A 157 17.03 -20.24 10.37
C ASN A 157 18.28 -19.47 10.81
N GLY A 158 19.08 -18.99 9.85
CA GLY A 158 20.27 -18.17 10.13
C GLY A 158 19.97 -16.87 10.89
N LEU A 159 18.74 -16.37 10.83
CA LEU A 159 18.30 -15.17 11.57
C LEU A 159 17.90 -15.48 13.02
N LEU A 160 17.70 -16.74 13.38
CA LEU A 160 17.22 -17.15 14.70
C LEU A 160 18.36 -17.15 15.73
N GLN A 161 18.86 -15.96 16.04
CA GLN A 161 19.93 -15.71 17.01
C GLN A 161 19.47 -14.67 18.05
N GLY A 162 20.03 -14.71 19.25
CA GLY A 162 19.66 -13.80 20.36
C GLY A 162 18.16 -13.85 20.67
N ASP A 163 17.52 -12.70 20.80
CA ASP A 163 16.08 -12.60 21.13
C ASP A 163 15.18 -13.30 20.10
N ARG A 164 15.59 -13.35 18.82
CA ARG A 164 14.83 -14.07 17.79
C ARG A 164 14.79 -15.57 18.05
N ALA A 165 15.86 -16.15 18.61
CA ALA A 165 15.88 -17.56 18.98
C ALA A 165 14.89 -17.86 20.10
N GLU A 166 14.85 -16.97 21.11
CA GLU A 166 13.92 -17.05 22.25
C GLU A 166 12.46 -16.99 21.79
N TRP A 167 12.12 -16.02 20.93
CA TRP A 167 10.75 -15.86 20.44
C TRP A 167 10.32 -16.98 19.48
N ALA A 168 11.25 -17.63 18.79
CA ALA A 168 10.97 -18.74 17.88
C ALA A 168 10.86 -20.12 18.58
N LYS A 169 11.09 -20.21 19.90
CA LYS A 169 11.02 -21.47 20.65
C LYS A 169 9.72 -22.25 20.45
N PRO A 170 8.51 -21.65 20.52
CA PRO A 170 7.27 -22.38 20.31
C PRO A 170 7.22 -23.05 18.93
N TRP A 171 7.63 -22.32 17.89
CA TRP A 171 7.70 -22.84 16.53
C TRP A 171 8.73 -23.98 16.40
N ARG A 172 9.94 -23.83 16.98
CA ARG A 172 10.98 -24.88 16.97
C ARG A 172 10.49 -26.18 17.62
N THR A 173 9.86 -26.09 18.80
CA THR A 173 9.33 -27.25 19.51
C THR A 173 8.23 -27.99 18.74
N LEU A 174 7.44 -27.28 17.92
CA LEU A 174 6.48 -27.94 17.03
C LEU A 174 7.18 -28.60 15.84
N CYS A 175 8.20 -27.96 15.27
CA CYS A 175 8.98 -28.54 14.17
C CYS A 175 9.74 -29.82 14.58
N GLU A 176 10.24 -29.92 15.80
CA GLU A 176 10.91 -31.14 16.32
C GLU A 176 10.00 -32.38 16.31
N LYS A 177 8.68 -32.18 16.29
CA LYS A 177 7.68 -33.26 16.26
C LYS A 177 7.19 -33.58 14.85
N LEU A 178 7.57 -32.80 13.85
CA LEU A 178 7.19 -33.00 12.47
C LEU A 178 8.14 -34.01 11.82
N ASP A 179 7.60 -35.12 11.32
CA ASP A 179 8.31 -35.99 10.38
C ASP A 179 8.00 -35.51 8.94
N PRO A 180 8.96 -34.92 8.21
CA PRO A 180 8.72 -34.43 6.85
C PRO A 180 8.40 -35.53 5.83
N LEU A 181 8.64 -36.81 6.17
CA LEU A 181 8.41 -37.96 5.30
C LEU A 181 7.10 -38.68 5.61
N ALA A 182 6.43 -38.34 6.72
CA ALA A 182 5.12 -38.87 7.06
C ALA A 182 4.01 -38.31 6.13
N PRO A 183 2.85 -38.98 6.04
CA PRO A 183 1.68 -38.40 5.39
C PRO A 183 1.33 -37.02 5.98
N ALA A 184 0.96 -36.08 5.12
CA ALA A 184 0.67 -34.72 5.53
C ALA A 184 -0.52 -34.65 6.50
N ASP A 185 -0.29 -34.06 7.68
CA ASP A 185 -1.32 -33.67 8.64
C ASP A 185 -1.57 -32.16 8.53
N GLU A 186 -2.68 -31.79 7.91
CA GLU A 186 -3.06 -30.39 7.72
C GLU A 186 -3.19 -29.61 9.03
N THR A 187 -3.63 -30.27 10.11
CA THR A 187 -3.79 -29.63 11.42
C THR A 187 -2.43 -29.31 12.01
N GLN A 188 -1.52 -30.29 11.99
CA GLN A 188 -0.15 -30.10 12.47
C GLN A 188 0.59 -29.01 11.67
N LEU A 189 0.47 -29.00 10.34
CA LEU A 189 1.11 -27.99 9.48
C LEU A 189 0.54 -26.59 9.73
N ALA A 190 -0.78 -26.47 9.92
CA ALA A 190 -1.43 -25.21 10.25
C ALA A 190 -0.97 -24.67 11.63
N GLU A 191 -0.82 -25.53 12.63
CA GLU A 191 -0.30 -25.15 13.95
C GLU A 191 1.14 -24.62 13.86
N ILE A 192 2.01 -25.28 13.10
CA ILE A 192 3.39 -24.84 12.92
C ILE A 192 3.44 -23.49 12.16
N ALA A 193 2.65 -23.34 11.10
CA ALA A 193 2.57 -22.09 10.33
C ALA A 193 2.04 -20.92 11.20
N ALA A 194 1.07 -21.19 12.08
CA ALA A 194 0.57 -20.20 13.03
C ALA A 194 1.67 -19.77 14.02
N ALA A 195 2.42 -20.73 14.58
CA ALA A 195 3.52 -20.41 15.49
C ALA A 195 4.64 -19.58 14.82
N TRP A 196 4.94 -19.84 13.54
CA TRP A 196 5.86 -19.01 12.77
C TRP A 196 5.31 -17.59 12.55
N THR A 197 4.02 -17.48 12.24
CA THR A 197 3.33 -16.20 12.06
C THR A 197 3.35 -15.36 13.33
N ASP A 198 3.12 -15.98 14.49
CA ASP A 198 3.19 -15.33 15.80
C ASP A 198 4.61 -14.83 16.11
N TYR A 199 5.64 -15.60 15.77
CA TYR A 199 7.04 -15.16 15.85
C TYR A 199 7.29 -13.91 14.99
N LEU A 200 6.75 -13.85 13.77
CA LEU A 200 6.90 -12.67 12.90
C LEU A 200 6.14 -11.45 13.45
N HIS A 201 4.95 -11.65 14.01
CA HIS A 201 4.21 -10.59 14.72
C HIS A 201 5.00 -10.04 15.91
N ARG A 202 5.64 -10.92 16.69
CA ARG A 202 6.51 -10.55 17.81
C ARG A 202 7.72 -9.75 17.33
N CYS A 203 8.40 -10.20 16.27
CA CYS A 203 9.51 -9.46 15.67
C CYS A 203 9.10 -8.04 15.28
N LYS A 204 7.93 -7.89 14.66
CA LYS A 204 7.38 -6.58 14.28
C LYS A 204 7.05 -5.71 15.49
N SER A 205 6.47 -6.27 16.56
CA SER A 205 6.14 -5.50 17.76
C SER A 205 7.37 -4.94 18.46
N GLU A 206 8.48 -5.68 18.39
CA GLU A 206 9.79 -5.30 18.94
C GLU A 206 10.59 -4.38 17.99
N GLY A 207 9.99 -3.96 16.87
CA GLY A 207 10.58 -2.98 15.96
C GLY A 207 11.52 -3.54 14.90
N LEU A 208 11.61 -4.86 14.75
CA LEU A 208 12.45 -5.47 13.71
C LEU A 208 11.83 -5.25 12.32
N HIS A 209 12.67 -4.80 11.39
CA HIS A 209 12.23 -4.46 10.03
C HIS A 209 12.29 -5.62 9.04
N PHE A 210 13.20 -6.57 9.25
CA PHE A 210 13.32 -7.74 8.39
C PHE A 210 12.45 -8.89 8.94
N ILE A 211 11.25 -9.04 8.36
CA ILE A 211 10.26 -10.07 8.66
C ILE A 211 9.80 -10.68 7.33
N GLN A 212 9.84 -12.00 7.22
CA GLN A 212 9.51 -12.71 5.99
C GLN A 212 8.83 -14.04 6.32
N PRO A 213 7.69 -14.36 5.67
CA PRO A 213 7.04 -13.61 4.60
C PRO A 213 6.24 -12.39 5.11
N GLY A 214 6.33 -11.25 4.44
CA GLY A 214 5.68 -9.99 4.83
C GLY A 214 4.14 -10.09 4.83
N ARG A 215 3.57 -10.93 3.96
CA ARG A 215 2.11 -11.20 3.95
C ARG A 215 1.62 -11.93 5.19
N PHE A 216 2.47 -12.60 5.96
CA PHE A 216 2.01 -13.28 7.17
C PHE A 216 1.54 -12.27 8.22
N VAL A 217 2.26 -11.15 8.30
CA VAL A 217 2.00 -10.11 9.30
C VAL A 217 0.98 -9.07 8.79
N LEU A 218 0.83 -8.95 7.48
CA LEU A 218 -0.17 -8.10 6.82
C LEU A 218 -0.82 -8.89 5.67
N PRO A 219 -1.75 -9.82 5.98
CA PRO A 219 -2.31 -10.74 5.00
C PRO A 219 -3.29 -10.09 4.02
N GLY A 220 -3.85 -8.93 4.36
CA GLY A 220 -4.89 -8.29 3.54
C GLY A 220 -6.02 -9.29 3.24
N ASP A 221 -6.37 -9.41 1.97
CA ASP A 221 -7.44 -10.30 1.49
C ASP A 221 -7.04 -11.79 1.48
N MET A 222 -5.75 -12.12 1.71
CA MET A 222 -5.26 -13.49 1.79
C MET A 222 -5.35 -14.09 3.19
N ALA A 223 -5.98 -13.41 4.16
CA ALA A 223 -6.13 -13.92 5.51
C ALA A 223 -6.84 -15.29 5.51
N GLY A 224 -6.18 -16.31 6.09
CA GLY A 224 -6.69 -17.68 6.12
C GLY A 224 -6.48 -18.46 4.81
N ALA A 225 -5.83 -17.90 3.79
CA ALA A 225 -5.53 -18.63 2.57
C ALA A 225 -4.47 -19.72 2.83
N PRO A 226 -4.61 -20.92 2.25
CA PRO A 226 -3.60 -22.00 2.37
C PRO A 226 -2.21 -21.58 1.89
N ALA A 227 -2.13 -20.63 0.94
CA ALA A 227 -0.87 -20.07 0.47
C ALA A 227 -0.07 -19.32 1.56
N LEU A 228 -0.69 -18.98 2.69
CA LEU A 228 -0.03 -18.41 3.87
C LEU A 228 0.22 -19.44 4.98
N GLN A 229 -0.02 -20.73 4.73
CA GLN A 229 0.20 -21.82 5.68
C GLN A 229 1.50 -22.57 5.35
N PHE A 230 2.62 -21.85 5.40
CA PHE A 230 3.95 -22.46 5.29
C PHE A 230 4.91 -21.81 6.29
N PHE A 231 6.07 -22.41 6.51
CA PHE A 231 7.07 -21.98 7.48
C PHE A 231 8.44 -22.39 6.95
N PRO A 232 9.56 -21.82 7.43
CA PRO A 232 10.87 -22.34 7.05
C PRO A 232 11.03 -23.77 7.54
N LEU A 233 11.64 -24.66 6.77
CA LEU A 233 12.03 -25.97 7.29
C LEU A 233 13.10 -25.76 8.36
N ALA A 234 12.87 -26.21 9.60
CA ALA A 234 13.86 -26.10 10.67
C ALA A 234 15.14 -26.87 10.31
N ASP A 235 16.30 -26.33 10.71
CA ASP A 235 17.55 -27.08 10.61
C ASP A 235 17.46 -28.27 11.58
N GLY A 236 17.60 -29.48 11.04
CA GLY A 236 17.71 -30.72 11.82
C GLY A 236 19.09 -30.89 12.44
#